data_AF-A0A2C9L029-F1
#
_entry.id   AF-A0A2C9L029-F1
#
_cell.length_a   1.000
_cell.length_b   1.000
_cell.length_c   1.000
_cell.angle_alpha   90.00
_cell.angle_beta   90.00
_cell.angle_gamma   90.00
#
_symmetry.space_group_name_H-M   'P 1'
#
loop_
_entity.id
_entity.type
_entity.pdbx_description
1 polymer ?
#
loop_
_entity_poly.entity_id
_entity_poly.type
_entity_poly.pdbx_seq_one_letter_code
_entity_poly.pdbx_strand_id
1 'polypeptide(L)'
;MFGGRSFSIWDTENNFELLYDSGSDFEEKIAVYCPHVFNSNGDVIDTVSDQMGVQPEGLATLEMDSRLFIFITIENPGMLLVYSLDADVTSPRFETIFCDGIPKDSRSLTAKYMARELYMVHPEDIRILGEGNTISKLPLVFVTGSVSGTVSVLKVGLVENAIKFDESRNHSSGDTNQTIS
;
A
#
# COMPACT_ATOMS: atom_id res chain seq x y z
N MET A 1 0.75 16.57 19.28
CA MET A 1 0.28 15.31 19.90
C MET A 1 0.88 14.23 19.01
N PHE A 2 1.73 13.34 19.52
CA PHE A 2 2.35 12.31 18.67
C PHE A 2 1.28 11.25 18.35
N GLY A 3 0.82 11.19 17.11
CA GLY A 3 -0.14 10.20 16.66
C GLY A 3 0.54 8.84 16.58
N GLY A 4 0.08 7.87 17.36
CA GLY A 4 0.40 6.45 17.16
C GLY A 4 -0.86 5.78 16.64
N ARG A 5 -0.95 5.58 15.32
CA ARG A 5 -2.02 4.79 14.72
C ARG A 5 -1.45 3.43 14.34
N SER A 6 -2.09 2.39 14.82
CA SER A 6 -1.66 1.00 14.70
C SER A 6 -2.74 0.14 14.02
N PHE A 7 -2.42 -1.13 13.81
CA PHE A 7 -3.43 -2.18 13.73
C PHE A 7 -3.27 -3.13 14.92
N SER A 8 -4.36 -3.77 15.29
CA SER A 8 -4.39 -4.70 16.41
C SER A 8 -5.08 -6.01 16.02
N ILE A 9 -4.67 -7.10 16.66
CA ILE A 9 -5.30 -8.42 16.55
C ILE A 9 -5.93 -8.75 17.89
N TRP A 10 -7.22 -9.09 17.86
CA TRP A 10 -8.02 -9.40 19.05
C TRP A 10 -8.55 -10.82 18.97
N ASP A 11 -8.49 -11.55 20.08
CA ASP A 11 -9.17 -12.83 20.26
C ASP A 11 -10.62 -12.60 20.67
N THR A 12 -11.55 -12.83 19.76
CA THR A 12 -12.98 -12.64 20.02
C THR A 12 -13.63 -13.78 20.80
N GLU A 13 -12.97 -14.93 20.92
CA GLU A 13 -13.49 -16.11 21.62
C GLU A 13 -13.05 -16.13 23.09
N ASN A 14 -11.86 -15.63 23.40
CA ASN A 14 -11.29 -15.56 24.74
C ASN A 14 -11.40 -14.15 25.34
N ASN A 15 -12.64 -13.71 25.61
CA ASN A 15 -12.93 -12.47 26.35
C ASN A 15 -12.36 -11.18 25.70
N PHE A 16 -12.28 -11.11 24.36
CA PHE A 16 -11.74 -9.95 23.64
C PHE A 16 -10.32 -9.60 24.11
N GLU A 17 -9.46 -10.61 24.21
CA GLU A 17 -8.05 -10.40 24.57
C GLU A 17 -7.29 -9.75 23.41
N LEU A 18 -6.49 -8.73 23.71
CA LEU A 18 -5.59 -8.12 22.74
C LEU A 18 -4.37 -9.03 22.55
N LEU A 19 -4.24 -9.64 21.38
CA LEU A 19 -3.14 -10.54 21.05
C LEU A 19 -1.90 -9.81 20.52
N TYR A 20 -2.12 -8.72 19.77
CA TYR A 20 -1.06 -7.93 19.16
C TYR A 20 -1.52 -6.50 18.92
N ASP A 21 -0.62 -5.53 19.10
CA ASP A 21 -0.78 -4.16 18.63
C ASP A 21 0.52 -3.72 17.95
N SER A 22 0.42 -3.12 16.76
CA SER A 22 1.59 -2.72 16.00
C SER A 22 2.30 -1.48 16.57
N GLY A 23 1.70 -0.75 17.51
CA GLY A 23 2.28 0.47 18.06
C GLY A 23 2.71 1.45 16.97
N SER A 24 3.99 1.83 17.00
CA SER A 24 4.65 2.75 16.04
C SER A 24 5.22 2.06 14.79
N ASP A 25 4.92 0.78 14.56
CA ASP A 25 5.58 0.02 13.50
C ASP A 25 5.36 0.64 12.11
N PHE A 26 4.19 1.22 11.84
CA PHE A 26 3.94 1.91 10.57
C PHE A 26 4.92 3.06 10.34
N GLU A 27 5.07 3.98 11.28
CA GLU A 27 6.03 5.08 11.15
C GLU A 27 7.47 4.56 11.00
N GLU A 28 7.85 3.55 11.78
CA GLU A 28 9.19 2.95 11.72
C GLU A 28 9.47 2.34 10.34
N LYS A 29 8.52 1.59 9.76
CA LYS A 29 8.66 1.02 8.42
C LYS A 29 8.70 2.12 7.36
N ILE A 30 7.83 3.12 7.45
CA ILE A 30 7.80 4.22 6.48
C ILE A 30 9.12 5.01 6.51
N ALA A 31 9.65 5.30 7.69
CA ALA A 31 10.93 6.01 7.83
C ALA A 31 12.10 5.25 7.19
N VAL A 32 12.10 3.91 7.26
CA VAL A 32 13.15 3.05 6.70
C VAL A 32 13.00 2.89 5.18
N TYR A 33 11.80 2.56 4.70
CA TYR A 33 11.60 2.10 3.32
C TYR A 33 11.14 3.21 2.37
N CYS A 34 10.44 4.22 2.89
CA CYS A 34 9.83 5.30 2.12
C CYS A 34 10.15 6.69 2.71
N PRO A 35 11.42 7.00 3.01
CA PRO A 35 11.78 8.24 3.70
C PRO A 35 11.41 9.51 2.92
N HIS A 36 11.27 9.42 1.59
CA HIS A 36 10.92 10.56 0.73
C HIS A 36 9.49 11.07 0.91
N VAL A 37 8.63 10.30 1.59
CA VAL A 37 7.21 10.57 1.79
C VAL A 37 6.80 10.47 3.26
N PHE A 38 7.77 10.31 4.18
CA PHE A 38 7.52 10.14 5.60
C PHE A 38 6.71 11.30 6.19
N ASN A 39 5.51 11.01 6.69
CA ASN A 39 4.57 11.96 7.29
C ASN A 39 4.45 13.29 6.52
N SER A 40 4.47 13.18 5.19
CA SER A 40 4.37 14.32 4.29
C SER A 40 2.91 14.66 4.02
N ASN A 41 2.59 15.94 3.85
CA ASN A 41 1.32 16.38 3.25
C ASN A 41 1.33 16.37 1.71
N GLY A 42 2.37 15.80 1.11
CA GLY A 42 2.55 15.71 -0.33
C GLY A 42 3.81 16.41 -0.86
N ASP A 43 4.12 17.59 -0.34
CA ASP A 43 5.23 18.42 -0.86
C ASP A 43 6.36 18.62 0.16
N VAL A 44 6.07 18.50 1.45
CA VAL A 44 7.06 18.67 2.53
C VAL A 44 7.00 17.47 3.46
N ILE A 45 8.16 16.89 3.77
CA ILE A 45 8.31 15.72 4.66
C ILE A 45 8.09 16.17 6.11
N ASP A 46 7.52 15.28 6.94
CA ASP A 46 7.39 15.46 8.39
C ASP A 46 6.53 16.66 8.83
N THR A 47 5.61 17.13 7.99
CA THR A 47 4.73 18.27 8.33
C THR A 47 3.52 17.92 9.16
N VAL A 48 3.13 16.63 9.20
CA VAL A 48 1.93 16.20 9.91
C VAL A 48 2.22 15.25 11.07
N SER A 49 3.48 14.99 11.42
CA SER A 49 3.82 14.09 12.54
C SER A 49 3.30 14.58 13.89
N ASP A 50 3.34 15.89 14.13
CA ASP A 50 2.86 16.52 15.35
C ASP A 50 1.33 16.80 15.33
N GLN A 51 0.72 16.69 14.15
CA GLN A 51 -0.70 16.90 13.88
C GLN A 51 -1.48 15.59 13.88
N MET A 52 -1.20 14.71 12.91
CA MET A 52 -1.96 13.50 12.64
C MET A 52 -1.10 12.23 12.63
N GLY A 53 0.17 12.26 12.28
CA GLY A 53 1.00 11.05 12.11
C GLY A 53 0.54 10.18 10.94
N VAL A 54 0.81 8.87 10.98
CA VAL A 54 0.38 7.93 9.94
C VAL A 54 -1.14 7.74 9.94
N GLN A 55 -1.78 7.69 8.77
CA GLN A 55 -3.25 7.58 8.60
C GLN A 55 -3.61 6.26 7.90
N PRO A 56 -3.75 5.12 8.61
CA PRO A 56 -4.25 3.90 8.01
C PRO A 56 -5.76 4.03 7.72
N GLU A 57 -6.20 3.60 6.54
CA GLU A 57 -7.59 3.79 6.06
C GLU A 57 -8.22 2.47 5.61
N GLY A 58 -7.53 1.74 4.73
CA GLY A 58 -8.04 0.49 4.16
C GLY A 58 -7.39 -0.74 4.79
N LEU A 59 -8.18 -1.79 4.96
CA LEU A 59 -7.74 -3.10 5.43
C LEU A 59 -8.35 -4.20 4.54
N ALA A 60 -7.51 -5.08 4.01
CA ALA A 60 -7.95 -6.30 3.36
C ALA A 60 -7.06 -7.47 3.76
N THR A 61 -7.57 -8.69 3.64
CA THR A 61 -6.80 -9.90 3.90
C THR A 61 -6.85 -10.88 2.74
N LEU A 62 -5.82 -11.72 2.63
CA LEU A 62 -5.75 -12.79 1.64
C LEU A 62 -4.95 -13.96 2.21
N GLU A 63 -5.50 -15.17 2.12
CA GLU A 63 -4.75 -16.38 2.44
C GLU A 63 -3.95 -16.86 1.22
N MET A 64 -2.65 -17.10 1.41
CA MET A 64 -1.74 -17.67 0.41
C MET A 64 -0.71 -18.57 1.11
N ASP A 65 -0.42 -19.75 0.56
CA ASP A 65 0.56 -20.70 1.13
C ASP A 65 0.39 -20.97 2.64
N SER A 66 -0.87 -21.11 3.09
CA SER A 66 -1.23 -21.33 4.51
C SER A 66 -0.85 -20.18 5.46
N ARG A 67 -0.65 -18.98 4.93
CA ARG A 67 -0.38 -17.75 5.69
C ARG A 67 -1.48 -16.74 5.39
N LEU A 68 -1.91 -16.00 6.41
CA LEU A 68 -2.82 -14.88 6.24
C LEU A 68 -2.01 -13.61 5.97
N PHE A 69 -2.24 -12.98 4.84
CA PHE A 69 -1.65 -11.68 4.51
C PHE A 69 -2.64 -10.57 4.86
N ILE A 70 -2.13 -9.53 5.51
CA ILE A 70 -2.86 -8.33 5.89
C ILE A 70 -2.32 -7.17 5.06
N PHE A 71 -3.21 -6.51 4.33
CA PHE A 71 -2.94 -5.39 3.45
C PHE A 71 -3.54 -4.13 4.08
N ILE A 72 -2.70 -3.14 4.36
CA ILE A 72 -3.11 -1.92 5.05
C ILE A 72 -2.73 -0.72 4.20
N THR A 73 -3.70 0.09 3.78
CA THR A 73 -3.41 1.32 3.04
C THR A 73 -3.23 2.49 3.98
N ILE A 74 -2.23 3.34 3.68
CA ILE A 74 -1.98 4.59 4.38
C ILE A 74 -2.43 5.72 3.48
N GLU A 75 -3.42 6.49 3.94
CA GLU A 75 -4.03 7.62 3.27
C GLU A 75 -2.96 8.65 2.85
N ASN A 76 -2.17 9.12 3.82
CA ASN A 76 -1.28 10.25 3.58
C ASN A 76 0.21 9.86 3.68
N PRO A 77 1.00 10.01 2.59
CA PRO A 77 0.60 10.51 1.27
C PRO A 77 0.11 9.43 0.29
N GLY A 78 0.15 8.14 0.65
CA GLY A 78 -0.35 7.04 -0.19
C GLY A 78 0.60 5.86 -0.21
N MET A 79 0.33 4.85 0.62
CA MET A 79 1.16 3.64 0.70
C MET A 79 0.30 2.41 0.95
N LEU A 80 0.89 1.23 0.73
CA LEU A 80 0.31 -0.06 1.05
C LEU A 80 1.35 -0.88 1.81
N LEU A 81 1.09 -1.17 3.08
CA LEU A 81 1.90 -2.07 3.90
C LEU A 81 1.31 -3.47 3.86
N VAL A 82 2.18 -4.48 3.88
CA VAL A 82 1.80 -5.88 3.88
C VAL A 82 2.45 -6.61 5.03
N TYR A 83 1.63 -7.32 5.81
CA TYR A 83 2.04 -8.15 6.93
C TYR A 83 1.62 -9.61 6.73
N SER A 84 2.48 -10.52 7.18
CA SER A 84 2.34 -11.96 7.40
C SER A 84 1.73 -12.38 8.72
N LEU A 85 0.77 -13.29 8.76
CA LEU A 85 0.48 -14.12 9.93
C LEU A 85 0.63 -15.59 9.56
N ASP A 86 1.46 -16.28 10.35
CA ASP A 86 1.58 -17.74 10.33
C ASP A 86 0.59 -18.32 11.37
N ALA A 87 0.81 -19.56 11.83
CA ALA A 87 -0.05 -20.16 12.86
C ALA A 87 0.00 -19.42 14.21
N ASP A 88 1.10 -18.71 14.50
CA ASP A 88 1.22 -17.82 15.64
C ASP A 88 0.68 -16.44 15.30
N VAL A 89 -0.51 -16.13 15.81
CA VAL A 89 -1.22 -14.87 15.57
C VAL A 89 -0.72 -13.71 16.43
N THR A 90 0.21 -13.95 17.35
CA THR A 90 0.77 -12.92 18.25
C THR A 90 2.00 -12.23 17.67
N SER A 91 2.52 -12.73 16.54
CA SER A 91 3.74 -12.21 15.92
C SER A 91 3.59 -12.01 14.40
N PRO A 92 2.86 -10.97 13.97
CA PRO A 92 2.83 -10.61 12.56
C PRO A 92 4.23 -10.24 12.04
N ARG A 93 4.55 -10.71 10.85
CA ARG A 93 5.79 -10.40 10.15
C ARG A 93 5.57 -9.28 9.14
N PHE A 94 6.37 -8.22 9.18
CA PHE A 94 6.39 -7.26 8.07
C PHE A 94 6.96 -7.91 6.80
N GLU A 95 6.23 -7.83 5.69
CA GLU A 95 6.64 -8.42 4.41
C GLU A 95 7.18 -7.35 3.46
N THR A 96 6.40 -6.30 3.21
CA THR A 96 6.77 -5.26 2.25
C THR A 96 5.94 -4.00 2.41
N ILE A 97 6.37 -2.94 1.72
CA ILE A 97 5.64 -1.69 1.57
C ILE A 97 5.74 -1.21 0.12
N PHE A 98 4.61 -0.80 -0.44
CA PHE A 98 4.52 -0.12 -1.73
C PHE A 98 4.30 1.38 -1.50
N CYS A 99 5.24 2.20 -1.96
CA CYS A 99 5.18 3.66 -1.91
C CYS A 99 5.66 4.33 -3.20
N ASP A 100 5.73 3.56 -4.29
CA ASP A 100 6.12 4.04 -5.62
C ASP A 100 4.96 4.78 -6.33
N GLY A 101 3.79 4.81 -5.68
CA GLY A 101 2.66 5.70 -5.97
C GLY A 101 3.03 7.18 -6.11
N ILE A 102 4.09 7.59 -5.42
CA ILE A 102 4.63 8.95 -5.47
C ILE A 102 6.11 8.88 -5.89
N PRO A 103 6.44 9.34 -7.12
CA PRO A 103 7.80 9.35 -7.61
C PRO A 103 8.80 10.05 -6.68
N LYS A 104 9.98 9.41 -6.53
CA LYS A 104 11.13 9.87 -5.74
C LYS A 104 11.94 10.97 -6.45
N ASP A 105 11.28 12.07 -6.78
CA ASP A 105 11.92 13.26 -7.35
C ASP A 105 11.38 14.56 -6.76
N SER A 106 12.05 15.67 -7.05
CA SER A 106 11.81 16.99 -6.44
C SER A 106 10.63 17.77 -7.02
N ARG A 107 9.88 17.23 -7.99
CA ARG A 107 8.70 17.92 -8.53
C ARG A 107 7.58 17.95 -7.48
N SER A 108 6.76 19.00 -7.51
CA SER A 108 5.56 19.09 -6.67
C SER A 108 4.55 18.00 -7.02
N LEU A 109 3.64 17.68 -6.08
CA LEU A 109 2.52 16.77 -6.38
C LEU A 109 1.71 17.25 -7.59
N THR A 110 1.48 18.56 -7.71
CA THR A 110 0.76 19.13 -8.87
C THR A 110 1.47 18.80 -10.19
N ALA A 111 2.79 18.91 -10.25
CA ALA A 111 3.53 18.58 -11.47
C ALA A 111 3.49 17.07 -11.78
N LYS A 112 3.61 16.22 -10.75
CA LYS A 112 3.49 14.75 -10.88
C LYS A 112 2.07 14.33 -11.30
N TYR A 113 1.05 14.98 -10.78
CA TYR A 113 -0.35 14.80 -11.16
C TYR A 113 -0.57 15.15 -12.64
N MET A 114 -0.07 16.32 -13.08
CA MET A 114 -0.17 16.74 -14.49
C MET A 114 0.58 15.81 -15.44
N ALA A 115 1.68 15.21 -14.99
CA ALA A 115 2.44 14.20 -15.73
C ALA A 115 1.78 12.80 -15.73
N ARG A 116 0.71 12.59 -14.95
CA ARG A 116 0.03 11.30 -14.75
C ARG A 116 0.94 10.21 -14.18
N GLU A 117 1.78 10.59 -13.23
CA GLU A 117 2.74 9.70 -12.57
C GLU A 117 2.40 9.45 -11.09
N LEU A 118 1.22 9.91 -10.65
CA LEU A 118 0.69 9.61 -9.32
C LEU A 118 -0.25 8.42 -9.37
N TYR A 119 -0.02 7.46 -8.48
CA TYR A 119 -0.88 6.29 -8.28
C TYR A 119 -1.14 6.15 -6.78
N MET A 120 -2.34 5.71 -6.41
CA MET A 120 -2.63 5.33 -5.01
C MET A 120 -2.37 6.46 -3.99
N VAL A 121 -2.47 7.73 -4.42
CA VAL A 121 -2.39 8.89 -3.51
C VAL A 121 -3.74 9.06 -2.84
N HIS A 122 -3.73 9.13 -1.52
CA HIS A 122 -4.92 9.14 -0.68
C HIS A 122 -5.81 7.90 -0.88
N PRO A 123 -5.33 6.70 -0.49
CA PRO A 123 -6.12 5.48 -0.52
C PRO A 123 -7.44 5.55 0.26
N GLU A 124 -8.53 5.07 -0.32
CA GLU A 124 -9.86 5.05 0.31
C GLU A 124 -10.42 3.62 0.48
N ASP A 125 -10.31 2.78 -0.56
CA ASP A 125 -10.80 1.40 -0.53
C ASP A 125 -9.74 0.46 -1.11
N ILE A 126 -9.70 -0.75 -0.58
CA ILE A 126 -8.81 -1.83 -1.01
C ILE A 126 -9.61 -3.11 -1.21
N ARG A 127 -9.41 -3.75 -2.37
CA ARG A 127 -10.02 -5.04 -2.71
C ARG A 127 -9.00 -6.00 -3.26
N ILE A 128 -9.19 -7.29 -3.00
CA ILE A 128 -8.28 -8.34 -3.45
C ILE A 128 -9.05 -9.39 -4.24
N LEU A 129 -8.52 -9.74 -5.40
CA LEU A 129 -8.91 -10.94 -6.14
C LEU A 129 -7.81 -11.98 -5.96
N GLY A 130 -8.11 -13.08 -5.26
CA GLY A 130 -7.18 -14.18 -5.04
C GLY A 130 -6.79 -14.91 -6.34
N GLU A 131 -5.72 -15.70 -6.28
CA GLU A 131 -5.06 -16.33 -7.43
C GLU A 131 -6.02 -17.05 -8.40
N GLY A 132 -6.89 -17.91 -7.87
CA GLY A 132 -7.84 -18.73 -8.64
C GLY A 132 -8.92 -17.92 -9.39
N ASN A 133 -9.03 -16.62 -9.10
CA ASN A 133 -9.98 -15.72 -9.74
C ASN A 133 -9.33 -14.80 -10.80
N THR A 134 -8.06 -15.05 -11.15
CA THR A 134 -7.28 -14.16 -12.03
C THR A 134 -6.69 -14.91 -13.22
N ILE A 135 -6.59 -14.22 -14.36
CA ILE A 135 -5.88 -14.76 -15.54
C ILE A 135 -4.36 -14.76 -15.31
N SER A 136 -3.85 -13.86 -14.47
CA SER A 136 -2.44 -13.74 -14.11
C SER A 136 -1.89 -14.91 -13.32
N LYS A 137 -2.75 -15.75 -12.71
CA LYS A 137 -2.35 -16.75 -11.70
C LYS A 137 -1.54 -16.14 -10.55
N LEU A 138 -1.82 -14.87 -10.26
CA LEU A 138 -1.28 -14.13 -9.14
C LEU A 138 -2.41 -13.25 -8.62
N PRO A 139 -2.58 -13.15 -7.29
CA PRO A 139 -3.54 -12.23 -6.72
C PRO A 139 -3.37 -10.80 -7.22
N LEU A 140 -4.50 -10.13 -7.38
CA LEU A 140 -4.57 -8.72 -7.77
C LEU A 140 -5.15 -7.90 -6.63
N VAL A 141 -4.42 -6.86 -6.22
CA VAL A 141 -4.85 -5.88 -5.23
C VAL A 141 -5.27 -4.61 -5.96
N PHE A 142 -6.49 -4.16 -5.70
CA PHE A 142 -7.08 -2.94 -6.25
C PHE A 142 -7.13 -1.90 -5.14
N VAL A 143 -6.57 -0.72 -5.39
CA VAL A 143 -6.61 0.39 -4.43
C VAL A 143 -7.11 1.65 -5.13
N THR A 144 -8.14 2.28 -4.59
CA THR A 144 -8.66 3.56 -5.08
C THR A 144 -7.83 4.70 -4.48
N GLY A 145 -7.43 5.68 -5.27
CA GLY A 145 -6.75 6.90 -4.77
C GLY A 145 -7.58 8.14 -5.08
N SER A 146 -8.16 8.78 -4.06
CA SER A 146 -9.11 9.90 -4.25
C SER A 146 -8.43 11.16 -4.79
N VAL A 147 -7.21 11.46 -4.35
CA VAL A 147 -6.44 12.62 -4.82
C VAL A 147 -5.84 12.37 -6.20
N SER A 148 -5.34 11.16 -6.45
CA SER A 148 -4.80 10.82 -7.78
C SER A 148 -5.89 10.59 -8.84
N GLY A 149 -7.13 10.32 -8.42
CA GLY A 149 -8.22 9.93 -9.32
C GLY A 149 -7.99 8.58 -10.01
N THR A 150 -7.24 7.68 -9.37
CA THR A 150 -6.81 6.40 -9.96
C THR A 150 -7.43 5.20 -9.25
N VAL A 151 -7.49 4.07 -9.98
CA VAL A 151 -7.56 2.73 -9.39
C VAL A 151 -6.26 2.03 -9.74
N SER A 152 -5.41 1.80 -8.74
CA SER A 152 -4.15 1.10 -8.90
C SER A 152 -4.39 -0.41 -8.81
N VAL A 153 -3.80 -1.16 -9.74
CA VAL A 153 -3.88 -2.63 -9.76
C VAL A 153 -2.48 -3.19 -9.58
N LEU A 154 -2.26 -3.85 -8.45
CA LEU A 154 -0.98 -4.40 -8.05
C LEU A 154 -1.04 -5.92 -8.13
N LYS A 155 -0.08 -6.54 -8.82
CA LYS A 155 0.13 -7.98 -8.75
C LYS A 155 0.94 -8.30 -7.51
N VAL A 156 0.51 -9.30 -6.76
CA VAL A 156 1.19 -9.77 -5.56
C VAL A 156 1.69 -11.19 -5.82
N GLY A 157 2.99 -11.40 -5.69
CA GLY A 157 3.60 -12.72 -5.80
C GLY A 157 4.58 -12.98 -4.67
N LEU A 158 4.72 -14.25 -4.30
CA LEU A 158 5.75 -14.72 -3.38
C LEU A 158 7.04 -14.99 -4.16
N VAL A 159 8.15 -14.41 -3.71
CA VAL A 159 9.49 -14.66 -4.25
C VAL A 159 10.38 -15.05 -3.06
N GLU A 160 10.78 -16.32 -2.98
CA GLU A 160 11.60 -16.88 -1.88
C GLU A 160 11.26 -16.28 -0.50
N ASN A 161 10.02 -16.50 -0.03
CA ASN A 161 9.50 -16.04 1.27
C ASN A 161 9.39 -14.51 1.47
N ALA A 162 9.36 -13.69 0.42
CA ALA A 162 9.00 -12.26 0.49
C ALA A 162 8.11 -11.83 -0.70
N ILE A 163 7.27 -10.79 -0.53
CA ILE A 163 6.41 -10.26 -1.62
C ILE A 163 7.15 -9.20 -2.45
N LYS A 164 7.03 -9.28 -3.79
CA LYS A 164 7.38 -8.20 -4.73
C LYS A 164 6.21 -7.83 -5.65
N PHE A 165 6.14 -6.55 -6.01
CA PHE A 165 5.19 -6.02 -6.99
C PHE A 165 5.80 -6.06 -8.40
N ASP A 166 5.05 -6.54 -9.39
CA ASP A 166 5.43 -6.56 -10.81
C ASP A 166 4.66 -5.49 -11.60
N GLU A 167 5.38 -4.45 -12.06
CA GLU A 167 4.83 -3.34 -12.85
C GLU A 167 4.91 -3.63 -14.36
N SER A 168 3.95 -4.37 -14.91
CA SER A 168 3.80 -4.43 -16.37
C SER A 168 3.11 -3.16 -16.89
N ARG A 169 3.88 -2.20 -17.44
CA ARG A 169 3.38 -0.98 -18.07
C ARG A 169 2.67 -1.29 -19.40
N ASN A 170 1.36 -1.05 -19.49
CA ASN A 170 0.65 -0.96 -20.76
C ASN A 170 0.42 0.51 -21.13
N HIS A 171 1.25 1.04 -22.04
CA HIS A 171 1.01 2.33 -22.67
C HIS A 171 0.22 2.12 -23.96
N SER A 172 -1.08 2.43 -23.97
CA SER A 172 -1.83 2.57 -25.21
C SER A 172 -1.77 4.02 -25.68
N SER A 173 -0.70 4.39 -26.37
CA SER A 173 -0.72 5.56 -27.26
C SER A 173 -1.43 5.14 -28.54
N GLY A 174 -2.57 5.76 -28.83
CA GLY A 174 -3.27 5.57 -30.10
C GLY A 174 -2.41 6.12 -31.23
N ASP A 175 -1.76 5.23 -31.97
CA ASP A 175 -1.11 5.59 -33.23
C ASP A 175 -2.18 5.88 -34.27
N THR A 176 -2.13 7.12 -34.76
CA THR A 176 -2.89 7.56 -35.91
C THR A 176 -2.24 6.96 -37.16
N ASN A 177 -3.05 6.23 -37.93
CA ASN A 177 -2.74 5.81 -39.29
C ASN A 177 -2.18 6.97 -40.14
N GLN A 178 -0.98 6.79 -40.68
CA GLN A 178 -0.65 7.33 -42.02
C GLN A 178 0.19 6.31 -42.80
N THR A 179 -0.48 5.64 -43.72
CA THR A 179 0.12 4.96 -44.87
C THR A 179 0.25 5.98 -45.99
N ILE A 180 1.45 6.23 -46.53
CA ILE A 180 1.63 6.68 -47.93
C ILE A 180 2.90 6.05 -48.51
N SER A 181 2.67 5.19 -49.50
CA SER A 181 3.52 4.63 -50.60
C SER A 181 5.01 4.36 -50.39
#